data_AF-A0A430HIN5-F1
#
_entry.id   AF-A0A430HIN5-F1
#
_cell.length_a   1.000
_cell.length_b   1.000
_cell.length_c   1.000
_cell.angle_alpha   90.00
_cell.angle_beta   90.00
_cell.angle_gamma   90.00
#
_symmetry.space_group_name_H-M   'P 1'
#
loop_
_entity.id
_entity.type
_entity.pdbx_description
1 polymer ?
#
loop_
_entity_poly.entity_id
_entity_poly.type
_entity_poly.pdbx_seq_one_letter_code
_entity_poly.pdbx_strand_id
1 'polypeptide(L)'
;MDKIIGLEKTPGTEDSLAERKARLLRQGDFYRVGIAHAKARIKHDARPDVLFHSALDHATFAVRSRIDSVLHPTGISVASIMPYAATIIGFISRRRLVKPALGVAAVLGGLAWYLQRRRTGQLQNL
;
A
#
# COMPACT_ATOMS: atom_id res chain seq x y z
N MET A 1 -44.49 63.38 -16.13
CA MET A 1 -45.16 62.10 -16.44
C MET A 1 -44.50 61.57 -17.68
N ASP A 2 -43.69 60.51 -17.57
CA ASP A 2 -43.39 59.55 -18.64
C ASP A 2 -42.60 58.39 -18.02
N LYS A 3 -43.33 57.32 -17.68
CA LYS A 3 -42.79 56.04 -17.24
C LYS A 3 -42.43 55.25 -18.49
N ILE A 4 -41.15 55.18 -18.85
CA ILE A 4 -40.67 54.15 -19.77
C ILE A 4 -40.48 52.87 -18.97
N ILE A 5 -41.53 52.05 -19.05
CA ILE A 5 -41.58 50.67 -18.61
C ILE A 5 -40.80 49.84 -19.63
N GLY A 6 -39.88 49.02 -19.13
CA GLY A 6 -39.29 47.92 -19.91
C GLY A 6 -37.92 48.25 -20.47
N LEU A 7 -36.89 47.86 -19.72
CA LEU A 7 -35.71 47.10 -20.16
C LEU A 7 -34.70 47.11 -19.01
N GLU A 8 -35.04 46.45 -17.90
CA GLU A 8 -33.98 45.87 -17.07
C GLU A 8 -33.37 44.73 -17.89
N LYS A 9 -32.39 45.08 -18.73
CA LYS A 9 -31.52 44.10 -19.38
C LYS A 9 -30.81 43.37 -18.25
N THR A 10 -31.33 42.22 -17.85
CA THR A 10 -30.70 41.31 -16.89
C THR A 10 -29.36 40.89 -17.47
N PRO A 11 -28.23 41.48 -17.03
CA PRO A 11 -26.93 41.11 -17.54
C PRO A 11 -26.47 39.94 -16.68
N GLY A 12 -26.92 38.73 -16.97
CA GLY A 12 -26.64 37.67 -16.01
C GLY A 12 -26.95 36.24 -16.39
N THR A 13 -27.75 35.98 -17.42
CA THR A 13 -28.07 34.58 -17.76
C THR A 13 -27.14 34.03 -18.82
N GLU A 14 -26.92 34.73 -19.94
CA GLU A 14 -26.09 34.20 -21.03
C GLU A 14 -24.59 34.21 -20.71
N ASP A 15 -24.07 35.30 -20.13
CA ASP A 15 -22.67 35.37 -19.71
C ASP A 15 -22.34 34.35 -18.61
N SER A 16 -23.26 34.14 -17.64
CA SER A 16 -23.05 33.14 -16.59
C SER A 16 -23.17 31.69 -17.11
N LEU A 17 -24.00 31.43 -18.13
CA LEU A 17 -24.09 30.15 -18.80
C LEU A 17 -22.85 29.86 -19.65
N ALA A 18 -22.33 30.87 -20.35
CA ALA A 18 -21.09 30.77 -21.12
C ALA A 18 -19.89 30.47 -20.22
N GLU A 19 -19.77 31.17 -19.08
CA GLU A 19 -18.74 30.90 -18.07
C GLU A 19 -18.85 29.51 -17.45
N ARG A 20 -20.07 29.05 -17.12
CA ARG A 20 -20.33 27.69 -16.61
C ARG A 20 -19.94 26.63 -17.64
N LYS A 21 -20.30 26.84 -18.91
CA LYS A 21 -19.93 25.93 -20.01
C LYS A 21 -18.40 25.87 -20.20
N ALA A 22 -17.72 27.02 -20.18
CA ALA A 22 -16.26 27.07 -20.26
C ALA A 22 -15.59 26.33 -19.08
N ARG A 23 -16.16 26.44 -17.87
CA ARG A 23 -15.69 25.70 -16.69
C ARG A 23 -15.87 24.19 -16.84
N LEU A 24 -17.03 23.74 -17.33
CA LEU A 24 -17.32 22.32 -17.55
C LEU A 24 -16.42 21.71 -18.64
N LEU A 25 -16.15 22.45 -19.71
CA LEU A 25 -15.22 22.01 -20.75
C LEU A 25 -13.81 21.83 -20.19
N ARG A 26 -13.31 22.80 -19.41
CA ARG A 26 -12.01 22.66 -18.72
C ARG A 26 -12.00 21.45 -17.77
N GLN A 27 -13.05 21.25 -16.99
CA GLN A 27 -13.17 20.08 -16.11
C GLN A 27 -13.19 18.75 -16.90
N GLY A 28 -13.86 18.72 -18.04
CA GLY A 28 -13.88 17.57 -18.94
C GLY A 28 -12.50 17.25 -19.54
N ASP A 29 -11.75 18.27 -19.93
CA ASP A 29 -10.39 18.11 -20.46
C ASP A 29 -9.44 17.62 -19.37
N PHE A 30 -9.51 18.19 -18.15
CA PHE A 30 -8.75 17.71 -17.00
C PHE A 30 -9.09 16.25 -16.64
N TYR A 31 -10.37 15.87 -16.70
CA TYR A 31 -10.80 14.50 -16.40
C TYR A 31 -10.19 13.50 -17.41
N ARG A 32 -10.21 13.82 -18.71
CA ARG A 32 -9.64 12.95 -19.76
C ARG A 32 -8.13 12.75 -19.58
N VAL A 33 -7.40 13.82 -19.30
CA VAL A 33 -5.96 13.76 -19.01
C VAL A 33 -5.70 12.97 -17.74
N GLY A 34 -6.51 13.17 -16.70
CA GLY A 34 -6.42 12.46 -15.43
C GLY A 34 -6.59 10.94 -15.59
N ILE A 35 -7.59 10.50 -16.37
CA ILE A 35 -7.82 9.08 -16.64
C ILE A 35 -6.66 8.46 -17.44
N ALA A 36 -6.14 9.17 -18.45
CA ALA A 36 -5.00 8.69 -19.23
C ALA A 36 -3.74 8.51 -18.35
N HIS A 37 -3.46 9.49 -17.48
CA HIS A 37 -2.33 9.44 -16.56
C HIS A 37 -2.51 8.34 -15.50
N ALA A 38 -3.71 8.21 -14.92
CA ALA A 38 -4.02 7.14 -13.96
C ALA A 38 -3.84 5.75 -14.59
N LYS A 39 -4.29 5.56 -15.84
CA LYS A 39 -4.10 4.30 -16.57
C LYS A 39 -2.62 4.01 -16.84
N ALA A 40 -1.84 5.00 -17.23
CA ALA A 40 -0.40 4.86 -17.44
C ALA A 40 0.32 4.48 -16.14
N ARG A 41 -0.06 5.12 -15.03
CA ARG A 41 0.47 4.82 -13.70
C ARG A 41 0.13 3.40 -13.24
N ILE A 42 -1.13 2.98 -13.34
CA ILE A 42 -1.55 1.61 -13.01
C ILE A 42 -0.78 0.58 -13.85
N LYS A 43 -0.58 0.84 -15.15
CA LYS A 43 0.20 -0.06 -16.02
C LYS A 43 1.67 -0.14 -15.62
N HIS A 44 2.26 0.96 -15.14
CA HIS A 44 3.62 0.99 -14.65
C HIS A 44 3.74 0.27 -13.30
N ASP A 45 2.84 0.54 -12.37
CA ASP A 45 2.83 -0.03 -11.02
C ASP A 45 2.47 -1.52 -11.01
N ALA A 46 1.71 -1.99 -12.00
CA ALA A 46 1.41 -3.42 -12.19
C ALA A 46 2.57 -4.21 -12.81
N ARG A 47 3.70 -3.57 -13.16
CA ARG A 47 4.87 -4.31 -13.64
C ARG A 47 5.42 -5.16 -12.49
N PRO A 48 5.79 -6.42 -12.75
CA PRO A 48 6.24 -7.34 -11.71
C PRO A 48 7.44 -6.76 -10.95
N ASP A 49 8.36 -6.10 -11.64
CA ASP A 49 9.52 -5.45 -11.05
C ASP A 49 9.12 -4.38 -10.00
N VAL A 50 8.15 -3.52 -10.31
CA VAL A 50 7.65 -2.48 -9.39
C VAL A 50 6.87 -3.09 -8.23
N LEU A 51 6.11 -4.16 -8.48
CA LEU A 51 5.42 -4.92 -7.43
C LEU A 51 6.40 -5.58 -6.46
N PHE A 52 7.50 -6.15 -6.97
CA PHE A 52 8.54 -6.74 -6.13
C PHE A 52 9.25 -5.69 -5.28
N HIS A 53 9.68 -4.58 -5.86
CA HIS A 53 10.32 -3.50 -5.11
C HIS A 53 9.36 -2.89 -4.08
N SER A 54 8.10 -2.62 -4.45
CA SER A 54 7.07 -2.12 -3.53
C SER A 54 6.79 -3.11 -2.38
N ALA A 55 6.64 -4.40 -2.69
CA ALA A 55 6.42 -5.43 -1.67
C ALA A 55 7.64 -5.59 -0.75
N LEU A 56 8.86 -5.50 -1.29
CA LEU A 56 10.10 -5.56 -0.52
C LEU A 56 10.27 -4.33 0.36
N ASP A 57 9.95 -3.14 -0.11
CA ASP A 57 10.01 -1.90 0.67
C ASP A 57 9.00 -1.94 1.82
N HIS A 58 7.76 -2.35 1.54
CA HIS A 58 6.73 -2.52 2.56
C HIS A 58 7.07 -3.65 3.55
N ALA A 59 7.62 -4.76 3.08
CA ALA A 59 8.10 -5.85 3.94
C ALA A 59 9.27 -5.39 4.81
N THR A 60 10.21 -4.63 4.26
CA THR A 60 11.36 -4.09 4.99
C THR A 60 10.90 -3.10 6.06
N PHE A 61 9.93 -2.24 5.75
CA PHE A 61 9.35 -1.31 6.72
C PHE A 61 8.57 -2.04 7.83
N ALA A 62 7.82 -3.09 7.48
CA ALA A 62 7.12 -3.93 8.45
C ALA A 62 8.10 -4.72 9.32
N VAL A 63 9.17 -5.28 8.75
CA VAL A 63 10.20 -6.00 9.50
C VAL A 63 10.97 -5.05 10.40
N ARG A 64 11.34 -3.86 9.93
CA ARG A 64 12.06 -2.87 10.73
C ARG A 64 11.21 -2.32 11.88
N SER A 65 9.96 -1.96 11.63
CA SER A 65 9.03 -1.51 12.69
C SER A 65 8.74 -2.61 13.73
N ARG A 66 8.77 -3.89 13.31
CA ARG A 66 8.66 -5.02 14.23
C ARG A 66 9.95 -5.27 15.01
N ILE A 67 11.12 -5.15 14.38
CA ILE A 67 12.41 -5.25 15.06
C ILE A 67 12.55 -4.12 16.08
N ASP A 68 12.21 -2.89 15.74
CA ASP A 68 12.23 -1.77 16.69
C ASP A 68 11.24 -2.03 17.85
N SER A 69 10.07 -2.63 17.61
CA SER A 69 9.14 -3.02 18.68
C SER A 69 9.61 -4.21 19.54
N VAL A 70 10.47 -5.07 18.98
CA VAL A 70 11.02 -6.27 19.65
C VAL A 70 12.34 -5.94 20.37
N LEU A 71 13.05 -4.89 19.96
CA LEU A 71 14.31 -4.45 20.55
C LEU A 71 14.12 -3.51 21.74
N HIS A 72 12.88 -3.07 22.04
CA HIS A 72 12.55 -2.52 23.35
C HIS A 72 12.46 -3.69 24.35
N PRO A 73 13.15 -3.57 25.50
CA PRO A 73 13.78 -4.67 26.21
C PRO A 73 12.78 -5.70 26.73
N THR A 74 12.98 -6.97 26.36
CA THR A 74 12.48 -8.18 27.04
C THR A 74 11.00 -8.20 27.43
N GLY A 75 10.11 -8.62 26.52
CA GLY A 75 8.68 -8.79 26.86
C GLY A 75 7.82 -9.43 25.77
N ILE A 76 8.26 -10.53 25.15
CA ILE A 76 7.49 -11.21 24.11
C ILE A 76 6.27 -11.89 24.72
N SER A 77 5.13 -11.19 24.68
CA SER A 77 3.82 -11.80 24.95
C SER A 77 3.46 -12.72 23.78
N VAL A 78 3.47 -14.02 24.03
CA VAL A 78 2.99 -15.07 23.10
C VAL A 78 1.62 -14.72 22.53
N ALA A 79 0.77 -14.01 23.29
CA ALA A 79 -0.55 -13.58 22.88
C ALA A 79 -0.55 -12.58 21.70
N SER A 80 0.50 -11.77 21.55
CA SER A 80 0.60 -10.81 20.43
C SER A 80 0.94 -11.48 19.09
N ILE A 81 1.65 -12.61 19.13
CA ILE A 81 2.08 -13.36 17.93
C ILE A 81 1.05 -14.44 17.56
N MET A 82 0.31 -14.96 18.55
CA MET A 82 -0.67 -16.03 18.40
C MET A 82 -1.69 -15.83 17.25
N PRO A 83 -2.34 -14.67 17.06
CA PRO A 83 -3.31 -14.50 15.98
C PRO A 83 -2.67 -14.53 14.58
N TYR A 84 -1.41 -14.11 14.46
CA TYR A 84 -0.68 -14.12 13.19
C TYR A 84 -0.06 -15.49 12.89
N ALA A 85 0.48 -16.16 13.90
CA ALA A 85 0.93 -17.54 13.78
C ALA A 85 -0.24 -18.47 13.38
N ALA A 86 -1.41 -18.30 14.01
CA ALA A 86 -2.60 -19.10 13.72
C ALA A 86 -3.11 -18.90 12.29
N THR A 87 -3.07 -17.67 11.76
CA THR A 87 -3.51 -17.39 10.38
C THR A 87 -2.53 -17.94 9.34
N ILE A 88 -1.22 -17.82 9.57
CA ILE A 88 -0.19 -18.39 8.69
C ILE A 88 -0.27 -19.91 8.69
N ILE A 89 -0.32 -20.54 9.87
CA ILE A 89 -0.43 -22.00 10.02
C ILE A 89 -1.76 -22.50 9.43
N GLY A 90 -2.87 -21.80 9.67
CA GLY A 90 -4.19 -22.13 9.12
C GLY A 90 -4.28 -21.99 7.60
N PHE A 91 -3.59 -21.02 7.02
CA PHE A 91 -3.52 -20.85 5.56
C PHE A 91 -2.70 -21.96 4.90
N ILE A 92 -1.58 -22.35 5.52
CA ILE A 92 -0.74 -23.46 5.06
C ILE A 92 -1.49 -24.79 5.13
N SER A 93 -2.24 -25.03 6.21
CA SER A 93 -2.97 -26.29 6.39
C SER A 93 -4.19 -26.42 5.47
N ARG A 94 -4.96 -25.34 5.25
CA ARG A 94 -6.17 -25.38 4.42
C ARG A 94 -5.92 -25.62 2.94
N ARG A 95 -4.79 -25.14 2.38
CA ARG A 95 -4.54 -25.22 0.93
C ARG A 95 -3.76 -26.46 0.47
N ARG A 96 -3.54 -27.48 1.33
CA ARG A 96 -2.66 -28.64 1.05
C ARG A 96 -1.27 -28.21 0.52
N LEU A 97 -0.80 -27.02 0.89
CA LEU A 97 0.52 -26.48 0.52
C LEU A 97 1.63 -27.01 1.45
N VAL A 98 1.41 -28.15 2.11
CA VAL A 98 2.36 -28.76 3.05
C VAL A 98 3.67 -29.13 2.36
N LYS A 99 3.62 -29.59 1.09
CA LYS A 99 4.81 -29.94 0.30
C LYS A 99 5.75 -28.75 0.07
N PRO A 100 5.29 -27.59 -0.47
CA PRO A 100 6.15 -26.42 -0.61
C PRO A 100 6.48 -25.76 0.74
N ALA A 101 5.55 -25.76 1.70
CA ALA A 101 5.79 -25.17 3.01
C ALA A 101 6.91 -25.89 3.79
N LEU A 102 7.04 -27.21 3.67
CA LEU A 102 8.15 -27.98 4.25
C LEU A 102 9.51 -27.54 3.68
N GLY A 103 9.60 -27.31 2.37
CA GLY A 103 10.83 -26.81 1.74
C GLY A 103 11.24 -25.44 2.28
N VAL A 104 10.28 -24.51 2.37
CA VAL A 104 10.53 -23.17 2.90
C VAL A 104 10.87 -23.23 4.39
N ALA A 105 10.16 -24.04 5.18
CA ALA A 105 10.42 -24.21 6.61
C ALA A 105 11.80 -24.83 6.87
N ALA A 106 12.24 -25.79 6.05
CA ALA A 106 13.57 -26.37 6.16
C ALA A 106 14.67 -25.33 5.87
N VAL A 107 14.49 -24.50 4.83
CA VAL A 107 15.43 -23.43 4.50
C VAL A 107 15.50 -22.38 5.61
N LEU A 108 14.34 -21.91 6.10
CA LEU A 108 14.27 -20.93 7.18
C LEU A 108 14.82 -21.49 8.50
N GLY A 109 14.51 -22.75 8.83
CA GLY A 109 15.05 -23.43 9.99
C GLY A 109 16.56 -23.64 9.91
N GLY A 110 17.09 -24.01 8.74
CA GLY A 110 18.52 -24.13 8.50
C GLY A 110 19.26 -22.80 8.64
N LEU A 111 18.69 -21.72 8.10
CA LEU A 111 19.24 -20.37 8.24
C LEU A 111 19.20 -19.88 9.70
N ALA A 112 18.09 -20.12 10.40
CA ALA A 112 17.97 -19.78 11.82
C ALA A 112 19.01 -20.54 12.66
N TRP A 113 19.18 -21.85 12.41
CA TRP A 113 20.18 -22.67 13.08
C TRP A 113 21.61 -22.22 12.77
N TYR A 114 21.91 -21.89 11.51
CA TYR A 114 23.23 -21.40 11.11
C TYR A 114 23.60 -20.07 11.79
N LEU A 115 22.65 -19.12 11.84
CA LEU A 115 22.84 -17.85 12.52
C LEU A 115 22.94 -18.03 14.03
N GLN A 116 22.13 -18.91 14.62
CA GLN A 116 22.19 -19.23 16.05
C GLN A 116 23.51 -19.88 16.43
N ARG A 117 24.06 -20.77 15.58
CA ARG A 117 25.37 -21.40 15.78
C ARG A 117 26.52 -20.40 15.73
N ARG A 118 26.41 -19.33 14.93
CA ARG A 118 27.40 -18.23 14.96
C ARG A 118 27.28 -17.36 16.21
N ARG A 119 26.06 -17.13 16.70
CA ARG A 119 25.84 -16.35 17.94
C ARG A 119 26.35 -17.06 19.19
N THR A 120 26.15 -18.37 19.30
CA THR A 120 26.67 -19.16 20.44
C THR A 120 28.20 -19.23 20.45
N GLY A 121 28.86 -19.19 19.29
CA GLY A 121 30.32 -19.11 19.22
C GLY A 121 30.90 -17.74 19.62
N GLN A 122 30.14 -16.64 19.49
CA GLN A 122 30.59 -15.32 19.95
C GLN A 122 30.39 -15.11 21.46
N LEU A 123 29.42 -15.78 22.09
CA LEU A 123 29.18 -15.70 23.53
C LEU A 123 30.22 -16.44 24.39
N GLN A 124 31.11 -17.22 23.77
CA GLN A 124 32.14 -18.00 24.46
C GLN A 124 33.52 -17.34 24.46
N ASN A 125 33.68 -16.23 23.73
CA ASN A 125 34.91 -15.42 23.63
C ASN A 125 34.77 -14.03 24.29
N LEU A 126 33.75 -13.85 25.14
CA LEU A 126 33.61 -12.75 26.11
C LEU A 126 33.74 -13.35 27.52
#